data_AF-A0A354F0C8-F1
#
_entry.id   AF-A0A354F0C8-F1
#
_cell.length_a   1.000
_cell.length_b   1.000
_cell.length_c   1.000
_cell.angle_alpha   90.00
_cell.angle_beta   90.00
_cell.angle_gamma   90.00
#
_symmetry.space_group_name_H-M   'P 1'
#
loop_
_entity.id
_entity.type
_entity.pdbx_description
1 polymer ?
#
loop_
_entity_poly.entity_id
_entity_poly.type
_entity_poly.pdbx_seq_one_letter_code
_entity_poly.pdbx_strand_id
1 'polypeptide(L)'
;MLHRLNSDIGVLDQKTAVIYHRFFPDAKQVISPKFRVTQWLKTANASQDTALWPLLDALAAAVNNDQVTIEQLHYQGSALSVTLNSEDFAALEALQRRLQQAHLQVTQAQAVSHEDRVHAILELRL
;
A
#
# COMPACT_ATOMS: atom_id res chain seq x y z
N MET A 1 -42.82 25.70 -16.74
CA MET A 1 -41.45 25.81 -16.20
C MET A 1 -40.90 24.45 -15.74
N LEU A 2 -41.64 23.67 -14.95
CA LEU A 2 -41.23 22.34 -14.44
C LEU A 2 -40.91 21.29 -15.53
N HIS A 3 -41.62 21.29 -16.67
CA HIS A 3 -41.43 20.30 -17.74
C HIS A 3 -40.10 20.48 -18.51
N ARG A 4 -39.60 21.71 -18.64
CA ARG A 4 -38.27 21.96 -19.24
C ARG A 4 -37.15 21.51 -18.30
N LEU A 5 -37.29 21.80 -17.00
CA LEU A 5 -36.32 21.38 -16.00
C LEU A 5 -36.18 19.85 -15.95
N ASN A 6 -37.30 19.12 -16.05
CA ASN A 6 -37.29 17.65 -16.06
C ASN A 6 -36.68 17.05 -17.35
N SER A 7 -36.84 17.72 -18.48
CA SER A 7 -36.24 17.27 -19.75
C SER A 7 -34.73 17.58 -19.79
N ASP A 8 -34.31 18.72 -19.26
CA ASP A 8 -32.90 19.09 -19.13
C ASP A 8 -32.15 18.14 -18.17
N ILE A 9 -32.80 17.71 -17.08
CA ILE A 9 -32.28 16.66 -16.18
C ILE A 9 -32.16 15.31 -16.91
N GLY A 10 -33.17 14.91 -17.69
CA GLY A 10 -33.14 13.65 -18.43
C GLY A 10 -32.03 13.59 -19.49
N VAL A 11 -31.76 14.70 -20.19
CA VAL A 11 -30.65 14.79 -21.17
C VAL A 11 -29.28 14.71 -20.47
N LEU A 12 -29.15 15.30 -19.29
CA LEU A 12 -27.92 15.24 -18.50
C LEU A 12 -27.67 13.82 -17.95
N ASP A 13 -28.71 13.13 -17.49
CA ASP A 13 -28.63 11.74 -17.04
C ASP A 13 -28.22 10.80 -18.18
N GLN A 14 -28.73 11.03 -19.39
CA GLN A 14 -28.39 10.21 -20.57
C GLN A 14 -26.91 10.37 -20.97
N LYS A 15 -26.37 11.59 -20.92
CA LYS A 15 -24.93 11.84 -21.15
C LYS A 15 -24.05 11.19 -20.08
N THR A 16 -24.53 11.16 -18.84
CA THR A 16 -23.82 10.53 -17.71
C THR A 16 -23.83 9.00 -17.82
N ALA A 17 -24.91 8.41 -18.34
CA ALA A 17 -25.04 6.97 -18.54
C ALA A 17 -24.05 6.40 -19.57
N VAL A 18 -23.74 7.15 -20.63
CA VAL A 18 -22.76 6.75 -21.66
C VAL A 18 -21.36 6.64 -21.06
N ILE A 19 -20.96 7.59 -20.21
CA ILE A 19 -19.66 7.54 -19.53
C ILE A 19 -19.66 6.38 -18.52
N TYR A 20 -20.73 6.21 -17.76
CA TYR A 20 -20.84 5.14 -16.76
C TYR A 20 -20.68 3.72 -17.36
N HIS A 21 -21.34 3.41 -18.48
CA HIS A 21 -21.22 2.09 -19.12
C HIS A 21 -19.82 1.80 -19.70
N ARG A 22 -19.02 2.83 -20.03
CA ARG A 22 -17.62 2.61 -20.46
C ARG A 22 -16.75 2.06 -19.34
N PHE A 23 -17.04 2.40 -18.09
CA PHE A 23 -16.28 1.93 -16.92
C PHE A 23 -16.88 0.68 -16.28
N PHE A 24 -18.16 0.38 -16.55
CA PHE A 24 -18.89 -0.75 -15.95
C PHE A 24 -19.82 -1.43 -16.97
N PRO A 25 -19.28 -2.16 -17.96
CA PRO A 25 -20.05 -2.70 -19.09
C PRO A 25 -21.06 -3.80 -18.69
N ASP A 26 -20.85 -4.51 -17.57
CA ASP A 26 -21.71 -5.61 -17.12
C ASP A 26 -22.82 -5.18 -16.13
N ALA A 27 -22.97 -3.88 -15.86
CA ALA A 27 -23.89 -3.38 -14.83
C ALA A 27 -25.36 -3.35 -15.33
N LYS A 28 -26.16 -4.36 -14.96
CA LYS A 28 -27.59 -4.49 -15.36
C LYS A 28 -28.55 -3.44 -14.76
N GLN A 29 -28.15 -2.67 -13.74
CA GLN A 29 -28.96 -1.60 -13.15
C GLN A 29 -28.10 -0.42 -12.71
N VAL A 30 -28.55 0.79 -13.05
CA VAL A 30 -27.94 2.07 -12.67
C VAL A 30 -28.35 2.41 -11.22
N ILE A 31 -27.64 1.86 -10.25
CA ILE A 31 -27.62 2.45 -8.89
C ILE A 31 -26.76 3.72 -9.03
N SER A 32 -27.34 4.89 -8.73
CA SER A 32 -26.74 6.24 -8.77
C SER A 32 -25.27 6.24 -9.22
N PRO A 33 -24.97 6.58 -10.50
CA PRO A 33 -23.62 6.61 -11.04
C PRO A 33 -22.67 7.41 -10.16
N LYS A 34 -23.17 8.53 -9.62
CA LYS A 34 -22.45 9.37 -8.65
C LYS A 34 -22.05 8.59 -7.41
N PHE A 35 -22.96 7.80 -6.83
CA PHE A 35 -22.65 6.97 -5.67
C PHE A 35 -21.55 5.94 -5.99
N ARG A 36 -21.67 5.20 -7.11
CA ARG A 36 -20.68 4.17 -7.49
C ARG A 36 -19.32 4.76 -7.84
N VAL A 37 -19.27 5.86 -8.60
CA VAL A 37 -18.03 6.58 -8.88
C VAL A 37 -17.44 7.14 -7.59
N THR A 38 -18.25 7.64 -6.66
CA THR A 38 -17.78 8.10 -5.34
C THR A 38 -17.23 6.94 -4.51
N GLN A 39 -17.85 5.77 -4.50
CA GLN A 39 -17.33 4.60 -3.81
C GLN A 39 -16.01 4.12 -4.42
N TRP A 40 -15.92 4.07 -5.75
CA TRP A 40 -14.68 3.71 -6.47
C TRP A 40 -13.54 4.71 -6.21
N LEU A 41 -13.84 6.01 -6.26
CA LEU A 41 -12.88 7.07 -5.92
C LEU A 41 -12.49 7.04 -4.44
N LYS A 42 -13.41 6.68 -3.54
CA LYS A 42 -13.09 6.47 -2.12
C LYS A 42 -12.18 5.28 -1.92
N THR A 43 -12.40 4.15 -2.62
CA THR A 43 -11.48 3.01 -2.56
C THR A 43 -10.12 3.31 -3.17
N ALA A 44 -10.06 4.11 -4.24
CA ALA A 44 -8.81 4.51 -4.90
C ALA A 44 -8.02 5.56 -4.10
N ASN A 45 -8.69 6.45 -3.36
CA ASN A 45 -8.03 7.44 -2.50
C ASN A 45 -7.80 6.96 -1.05
N ALA A 46 -8.59 6.00 -0.56
CA ALA A 46 -8.33 5.33 0.72
C ALA A 46 -7.11 4.39 0.67
N SER A 47 -6.58 4.14 -0.53
CA SER A 47 -5.41 3.29 -0.78
C SER A 47 -4.14 4.07 -1.11
N GLN A 48 -4.11 5.40 -0.97
CA GLN A 48 -2.84 6.10 -0.76
C GLN A 48 -2.40 5.86 0.68
N ASP A 49 -1.92 4.66 0.90
CA ASP A 49 -1.20 4.30 2.10
C ASP A 49 0.15 5.05 2.05
N THR A 50 0.12 6.28 2.58
CA THR A 50 1.27 7.19 2.58
C THR A 50 2.40 6.68 3.46
N ALA A 51 2.19 5.60 4.21
CA ALA A 51 3.16 5.00 5.11
C ALA A 51 4.33 4.32 4.38
N LEU A 52 4.20 3.96 3.10
CA LEU A 52 5.30 3.36 2.33
C LEU A 52 6.56 4.24 2.34
N TRP A 53 6.41 5.54 2.05
CA TRP A 53 7.57 6.42 1.89
C TRP A 53 8.33 6.66 3.20
N PRO A 54 7.66 6.98 4.33
CA PRO A 54 8.32 7.05 5.63
C PRO A 54 9.00 5.73 6.03
N LEU A 55 8.38 4.58 5.74
CA LEU A 55 8.98 3.27 6.02
C LEU A 55 10.27 3.04 5.22
N LEU A 56 10.28 3.41 3.93
CA LEU A 56 11.46 3.31 3.08
C LEU A 56 12.57 4.26 3.52
N ASP A 57 12.23 5.49 3.91
CA ASP A 57 13.19 6.48 4.41
C ASP A 57 13.88 5.99 5.69
N ALA A 58 13.08 5.52 6.66
CA ALA A 58 13.59 4.97 7.90
C ALA A 58 14.41 3.68 7.68
N LEU A 59 14.00 2.81 6.75
CA LEU A 59 14.78 1.62 6.37
C LEU A 59 16.13 2.00 5.76
N ALA A 60 16.15 2.95 4.82
CA ALA A 60 17.37 3.40 4.17
C ALA A 60 18.35 4.04 5.16
N ALA A 61 17.84 4.79 6.14
CA ALA A 61 18.66 5.38 7.21
C ALA A 61 19.21 4.33 8.19
N ALA A 62 18.45 3.25 8.45
CA ALA A 62 18.84 2.21 9.39
C ALA A 62 19.82 1.19 8.79
N VAL A 63 19.74 0.94 7.48
CA VAL A 63 20.62 0.02 6.78
C VAL A 63 21.98 0.70 6.57
N ASN A 64 23.02 0.07 7.10
CA ASN A 64 24.39 0.47 6.83
C ASN A 64 25.03 -0.62 5.96
N ASN A 65 25.73 -0.21 4.90
CA ASN A 65 26.04 -1.06 3.73
C ASN A 65 26.89 -2.30 4.03
N ASP A 66 27.52 -2.40 5.20
CA ASP A 66 28.60 -3.36 5.41
C ASP A 66 28.15 -4.69 6.04
N GLN A 67 26.92 -4.81 6.57
CA GLN A 67 26.50 -5.97 7.38
C GLN A 67 25.18 -6.62 6.96
N VAL A 68 24.38 -5.92 6.15
CA VAL A 68 23.04 -6.39 5.74
C VAL A 68 22.82 -6.12 4.27
N THR A 69 22.32 -7.12 3.54
CA THR A 69 21.90 -7.00 2.15
C THR A 69 20.39 -7.20 2.06
N ILE A 70 19.67 -6.24 1.48
CA ILE A 70 18.24 -6.37 1.20
C ILE A 70 18.08 -7.16 -0.11
N GLU A 71 17.24 -8.19 -0.10
CA GLU A 71 16.93 -8.98 -1.29
C GLU A 71 15.55 -8.65 -1.88
N GLN A 72 14.55 -8.45 -1.03
CA GLN A 72 13.18 -8.21 -1.46
C GLN A 72 12.47 -7.23 -0.54
N LEU A 73 11.67 -6.35 -1.15
CA LEU A 73 10.74 -5.46 -0.48
C LEU A 73 9.33 -5.75 -0.98
N HIS A 74 8.39 -5.96 -0.06
CA HIS A 74 6.98 -6.14 -0.38
C HIS A 74 6.12 -5.29 0.54
N TYR A 75 5.27 -4.44 -0.04
CA TYR A 75 4.40 -3.55 0.73
C TYR A 75 2.93 -3.94 0.53
N GLN A 76 2.27 -4.28 1.63
CA GLN A 76 0.86 -4.66 1.62
C GLN A 76 0.21 -4.33 2.97
N GLY A 77 -0.99 -3.74 2.94
CA GLY A 77 -1.79 -3.50 4.15
C GLY A 77 -1.06 -2.68 5.22
N SER A 78 -0.42 -1.57 4.80
CA SER A 78 0.35 -0.66 5.66
C SER A 78 1.60 -1.27 6.33
N ALA A 79 2.02 -2.44 5.89
CA ALA A 79 3.23 -3.10 6.38
C ALA A 79 4.25 -3.28 5.24
N LEU A 80 5.51 -2.98 5.53
CA LEU A 80 6.64 -3.26 4.65
C LEU A 80 7.34 -4.52 5.12
N SER A 81 7.27 -5.58 4.32
CA SER A 81 8.05 -6.80 4.51
C SER A 81 9.40 -6.66 3.80
N VAL A 82 10.48 -6.94 4.54
CA VAL A 82 11.86 -6.83 4.10
C VAL A 82 12.52 -8.20 4.24
N THR A 83 12.85 -8.82 3.11
CA THR A 83 13.70 -10.01 3.07
C THR A 83 15.15 -9.55 2.95
N LEU A 84 16.00 -10.03 3.85
CA LEU A 84 17.39 -9.60 3.95
C LEU A 84 18.29 -10.76 4.37
N ASN A 85 19.57 -10.64 4.03
CA ASN A 85 20.64 -11.45 4.60
C ASN A 85 21.53 -10.57 5.48
N SER A 86 21.92 -11.08 6.64
CA SER A 86 22.95 -10.49 7.49
C SER A 86 24.11 -11.46 7.68
N GLU A 87 25.26 -10.93 8.10
CA GLU A 87 26.44 -11.75 8.43
C GLU A 87 26.13 -12.72 9.58
N ASP A 88 25.49 -12.23 10.64
CA ASP A 88 25.06 -13.03 11.78
C ASP A 88 23.77 -12.49 12.42
N PHE A 89 23.34 -13.10 13.52
CA PHE A 89 22.18 -12.63 14.29
C PHE A 89 22.45 -11.30 15.00
N ALA A 90 23.70 -10.97 15.32
CA ALA A 90 24.04 -9.71 15.99
C ALA A 90 23.87 -8.52 15.04
N ALA A 91 24.27 -8.66 13.77
CA ALA A 91 24.02 -7.68 12.71
C ALA A 91 22.52 -7.49 12.46
N LEU A 92 21.74 -8.58 12.43
CA LEU A 92 20.28 -8.52 12.32
C LEU A 92 19.66 -7.77 13.50
N GLU A 93 20.07 -8.09 14.73
CA GLU A 93 19.55 -7.45 15.93
C GLU A 93 19.93 -5.96 15.99
N ALA A 94 21.15 -5.61 15.58
CA ALA A 94 21.59 -4.22 15.48
C ALA A 94 20.77 -3.42 14.46
N LEU A 95 20.37 -4.02 13.34
CA LEU A 95 19.43 -3.41 12.41
C LEU A 95 18.04 -3.23 13.05
N GLN A 96 17.49 -4.26 13.70
CA GLN A 96 16.18 -4.16 14.37
C GLN A 96 16.15 -3.04 15.42
N ARG A 97 17.20 -2.93 16.25
CA ARG A 97 17.32 -1.87 17.25
C ARG A 97 17.36 -0.48 16.61
N ARG A 98 18.07 -0.29 15.50
CA ARG A 98 18.11 1.00 14.77
C ARG A 98 16.73 1.37 14.21
N LEU A 99 16.00 0.40 13.64
CA LEU A 99 14.64 0.61 13.13
C LEU A 99 13.66 0.95 14.28
N GLN A 100 13.78 0.28 15.42
CA GLN A 100 13.00 0.59 16.62
C GLN A 100 13.32 1.98 17.18
N GLN A 101 14.60 2.39 17.17
CA GLN A 101 15.02 3.75 17.54
C GLN A 101 14.48 4.81 16.57
N ALA A 102 14.27 4.45 15.31
CA ALA A 102 13.55 5.26 14.32
C ALA A 102 12.02 5.23 14.51
N HIS A 103 11.53 4.74 15.65
CA HIS A 103 10.13 4.66 16.03
C HIS A 103 9.28 3.73 15.14
N LEU A 104 9.92 2.78 14.45
CA LEU A 104 9.20 1.74 13.71
C LEU A 104 8.83 0.56 14.63
N GLN A 105 7.65 0.01 14.42
CA GLN A 105 7.30 -1.30 14.94
C GLN A 105 7.96 -2.36 14.05
N VAL A 106 8.78 -3.21 14.66
CA VAL A 106 9.55 -4.25 13.95
C VAL A 106 9.12 -5.62 14.48
N THR A 107 8.61 -6.46 13.60
CA THR A 107 8.31 -7.87 13.90
C THR A 107 9.19 -8.77 13.04
N GLN A 108 9.88 -9.72 13.67
CA GLN A 108 10.62 -10.74 12.94
C GLN A 108 9.68 -11.90 12.59
N ALA A 109 9.30 -12.01 11.31
CA ALA A 109 8.47 -13.12 10.85
C ALA A 109 9.27 -14.42 10.75
N GLN A 110 10.55 -14.32 10.35
CA GLN A 110 11.46 -15.44 10.22
C GLN A 110 12.91 -14.98 10.38
N ALA A 111 13.76 -15.84 10.95
CA ALA A 111 15.21 -15.75 10.83
C ALA A 111 15.82 -17.14 10.92
N VAL A 112 16.68 -17.49 9.95
CA VAL A 112 17.32 -18.80 9.85
C VAL A 112 18.78 -18.60 9.47
N SER A 113 19.67 -19.34 10.13
CA SER A 113 21.07 -19.38 9.73
C SER A 113 21.26 -20.42 8.61
N HIS A 114 21.92 -20.02 7.52
CA HIS A 114 22.26 -20.86 6.39
C HIS A 114 23.61 -20.41 5.81
N GLU A 115 24.56 -21.34 5.67
CA GLU A 115 25.89 -21.09 5.06
C GLU A 115 26.60 -19.85 5.63
N ASP A 116 26.71 -19.77 6.97
CA ASP A 116 27.38 -18.69 7.70
C ASP A 116 26.76 -17.29 7.50
N ARG A 117 25.49 -17.23 7.07
CA ARG A 117 24.69 -16.00 7.00
C ARG A 117 23.33 -16.22 7.63
N VAL A 118 22.69 -15.14 8.06
CA VAL A 118 21.32 -15.19 8.57
C VAL A 118 20.38 -14.62 7.53
N HIS A 119 19.47 -15.46 7.04
CA HIS A 119 18.37 -15.06 6.17
C HIS A 119 17.15 -14.73 7.04
N ALA A 120 16.59 -13.54 6.89
CA ALA A 120 15.50 -13.06 7.72
C ALA A 120 14.43 -12.31 6.95
N ILE A 121 13.22 -12.34 7.50
CA ILE A 121 12.08 -11.55 7.06
C ILE A 121 11.64 -10.66 8.22
N LEU A 122 11.74 -9.35 8.03
CA LEU A 122 11.25 -8.34 8.95
C LEU A 122 9.96 -7.73 8.41
N GLU A 123 9.00 -7.49 9.28
CA GLU A 123 7.80 -6.71 8.99
C GLU A 123 7.88 -5.38 9.74
N LEU A 124 7.76 -4.29 8.99
CA LEU A 124 7.87 -2.92 9.48
C LEU A 124 6.54 -2.19 9.37
N ARG A 125 6.17 -1.49 10.44
CA ARG A 125 4.99 -0.63 10.49
C ARG A 125 5.33 0.68 11.22
N LEU A 126 4.59 1.73 10.92
CA LEU A 126 4.59 2.97 11.71
C LEU A 126 3.83 2.76 13.03
#